data_AF-A0A2D6M0G8-F1
#
_entry.id   AF-A0A2D6M0G8-F1
#
_cell.length_a   1.000
_cell.length_b   1.000
_cell.length_c   1.000
_cell.angle_alpha   90.00
_cell.angle_beta   90.00
_cell.angle_gamma   90.00
#
_symmetry.space_group_name_H-M   'P 1'
#
loop_
_entity.id
_entity.type
_entity.pdbx_description
1 polymer ?
#
loop_
_entity_poly.entity_id
_entity_poly.type
_entity_poly.pdbx_seq_one_letter_code
_entity_poly.pdbx_strand_id
1 'polypeptide(L)'
;MFPGLGGMGGGVNPKQMQKMMRQLGIKSDELPAKKVIFELEDGSKLVMEEPQVTVIDMKGQKTYTVAGEAVEEKKGIPEEDIKMVMGQAEVDKKKAEAALKKNEGDIAEAILELKGE
;
A
#
# COMPACT_ATOMS: atom_id res chain seq x y z
N MET A 1 20.66 36.50 -1.66
CA MET A 1 19.75 36.36 -2.83
C MET A 1 20.59 35.89 -3.99
N PHE A 2 20.42 34.63 -4.42
CA PHE A 2 21.16 34.09 -5.58
C PHE A 2 20.43 34.48 -6.87
N PRO A 3 21.08 35.21 -7.79
CA PRO A 3 20.52 35.50 -9.11
C PRO A 3 20.71 34.26 -10.00
N GLY A 4 19.61 33.63 -10.42
CA GLY A 4 19.66 32.45 -11.31
C GLY A 4 18.40 31.58 -11.35
N LEU A 5 17.43 31.79 -10.46
CA LEU A 5 16.16 31.04 -10.42
C LEU A 5 15.02 31.77 -11.15
N GLY A 6 15.27 32.13 -12.41
CA GLY A 6 14.26 32.73 -13.29
C GLY A 6 14.32 32.07 -14.66
N GLY A 7 13.55 30.99 -14.86
CA GLY A 7 13.47 30.37 -16.19
C GLY A 7 13.07 28.90 -16.28
N MET A 8 12.40 28.31 -15.28
CA MET A 8 11.88 26.93 -15.40
C MET A 8 10.35 26.95 -15.58
N GLY A 9 9.89 27.79 -16.51
CA GLY A 9 8.48 27.99 -16.88
C GLY A 9 8.19 27.64 -18.35
N GLY A 10 9.02 26.81 -18.98
CA GLY A 10 8.78 26.29 -20.33
C GLY A 10 8.57 24.78 -20.26
N GLY A 11 7.33 24.32 -20.35
CA GLY A 11 6.98 22.90 -20.35
C GLY A 11 7.77 22.15 -21.42
N VAL A 12 8.71 21.32 -20.99
CA VAL A 12 9.47 20.44 -21.88
C VAL A 12 8.46 19.52 -22.57
N ASN A 13 8.47 19.52 -23.91
CA ASN A 13 7.53 18.74 -24.70
C ASN A 13 7.69 17.24 -24.37
N PRO A 14 6.64 16.53 -23.91
CA PRO A 14 6.71 15.13 -23.48
C PRO A 14 7.36 14.21 -24.53
N LYS A 15 7.12 14.46 -25.81
CA LYS A 15 7.69 13.68 -26.92
C LYS A 15 9.19 13.88 -27.10
N GLN A 16 9.71 15.08 -26.83
CA GLN A 16 11.16 15.35 -26.88
C GLN A 16 11.88 14.68 -25.70
N MET A 17 11.27 14.72 -24.51
CA MET A 17 11.80 14.04 -23.33
C MET A 17 11.86 12.52 -23.53
N GLN A 18 10.79 11.93 -24.08
CA GLN A 18 10.73 10.50 -24.38
C GLN A 18 11.79 10.07 -25.41
N LYS A 19 12.07 10.92 -26.42
CA LYS A 19 13.13 10.68 -27.42
C LYS A 19 14.53 10.75 -26.80
N MET A 20 14.75 11.72 -25.91
CA MET A 20 16.01 11.88 -25.18
C MET A 20 16.27 10.70 -24.23
N MET A 21 15.24 10.23 -23.51
CA MET A 21 15.33 9.05 -22.62
C MET A 21 15.71 7.79 -23.39
N ARG A 22 15.10 7.55 -24.56
CA ARG A 22 15.45 6.42 -25.43
C ARG A 22 16.90 6.48 -25.92
N GLN A 23 17.43 7.66 -26.21
CA GLN A 23 18.84 7.83 -26.63
C GLN A 23 19.84 7.53 -25.51
N LEU A 24 19.44 7.72 -24.25
CA LEU A 24 20.22 7.35 -23.07
C LEU A 24 20.10 5.86 -22.70
N GLY A 25 19.38 5.07 -23.48
CA GLY A 25 19.15 3.64 -23.23
C GLY A 25 18.09 3.36 -22.16
N ILE A 26 17.35 4.39 -21.73
CA ILE A 26 16.28 4.28 -20.75
C ILE A 26 15.03 3.81 -21.51
N LYS A 27 14.70 2.52 -21.39
CA LYS A 27 13.45 1.95 -21.90
C LYS A 27 12.38 2.09 -20.83
N SER A 28 11.25 2.68 -21.22
CA SER A 28 10.04 2.74 -20.40
C SER A 28 8.99 1.90 -21.10
N ASP A 29 8.51 0.89 -20.40
CA ASP A 29 7.49 -0.06 -20.87
C ASP A 29 6.31 -0.06 -19.90
N GLU A 30 5.10 -0.17 -20.42
CA GLU A 30 3.91 -0.36 -19.60
C GLU A 30 3.83 -1.81 -19.13
N LEU A 31 3.59 -2.01 -17.84
CA LEU A 31 3.45 -3.33 -17.21
C LEU A 31 1.97 -3.55 -16.90
N PRO A 32 1.26 -4.42 -17.64
CA PRO A 32 -0.14 -4.73 -17.34
C PRO A 32 -0.24 -5.52 -16.04
N ALA A 33 -0.49 -4.82 -14.93
CA ALA A 33 -0.71 -5.40 -13.61
C ALA A 33 -2.19 -5.37 -13.26
N LYS A 34 -2.73 -6.49 -12.78
CA LYS A 34 -4.11 -6.54 -12.26
C LYS A 34 -4.22 -5.97 -10.84
N LYS A 35 -3.15 -6.09 -10.05
CA LYS A 35 -3.11 -5.75 -8.64
C LYS A 35 -1.69 -5.43 -8.20
N VAL A 36 -1.53 -4.42 -7.35
CA VAL A 36 -0.28 -4.12 -6.63
C VAL A 36 -0.58 -4.13 -5.13
N ILE A 37 0.30 -4.76 -4.35
CA ILE A 37 0.22 -4.80 -2.89
C ILE A 37 1.55 -4.30 -2.33
N PHE A 38 1.51 -3.23 -1.56
CA PHE A 38 2.65 -2.81 -0.74
C PHE A 38 2.44 -3.34 0.68
N GLU A 39 3.33 -4.19 1.16
CA GLU A 39 3.36 -4.60 2.57
C GLU A 39 4.19 -3.57 3.34
N LEU A 40 3.58 -2.95 4.35
CA LEU A 40 4.19 -1.88 5.15
C LEU A 40 4.86 -2.46 6.40
N GLU A 41 5.81 -1.73 6.97
CA GLU A 41 6.59 -2.17 8.14
C GLU A 41 5.73 -2.42 9.39
N ASP A 42 4.60 -1.71 9.52
CA ASP A 42 3.64 -1.92 10.61
C ASP A 42 2.78 -3.19 10.43
N GLY A 43 2.84 -3.82 9.25
CA GLY A 43 2.10 -5.02 8.86
C GLY A 43 0.75 -4.74 8.20
N SER A 44 0.39 -3.47 7.98
CA SER A 44 -0.71 -3.10 7.10
C SER A 44 -0.32 -3.30 5.63
N LYS A 45 -1.32 -3.26 4.74
CA LYS A 45 -1.10 -3.38 3.29
C LYS A 45 -1.78 -2.23 2.57
N LEU A 46 -1.10 -1.63 1.59
CA LEU A 46 -1.73 -0.77 0.60
C LEU A 46 -2.02 -1.59 -0.65
N VAL A 47 -3.30 -1.69 -0.98
CA VAL A 47 -3.81 -2.53 -2.06
C VAL A 47 -4.36 -1.66 -3.17
N MET A 48 -3.87 -1.84 -4.40
CA MET A 48 -4.32 -1.13 -5.59
C MET A 48 -4.84 -2.14 -6.61
N GLU A 49 -6.12 -2.03 -6.97
CA GLU A 49 -6.75 -2.83 -8.04
C GLU A 49 -6.64 -2.08 -9.38
N GLU A 50 -6.35 -2.82 -10.45
CA GLU A 50 -6.14 -2.30 -11.82
C GLU A 50 -5.21 -1.06 -11.91
N PRO A 51 -4.03 -1.06 -11.27
CA PRO A 51 -3.15 0.10 -11.29
C PRO A 51 -2.47 0.27 -12.66
N GLN A 52 -2.15 1.52 -13.01
CA GLN A 52 -1.25 1.81 -14.11
C GLN A 52 0.19 1.68 -13.63
N VAL A 53 0.92 0.71 -14.18
CA VAL A 53 2.32 0.46 -13.82
C VAL A 53 3.23 0.70 -15.01
N THR A 54 4.26 1.52 -14.82
CA THR A 54 5.34 1.72 -15.79
C THR A 54 6.65 1.19 -15.21
N VAL A 55 7.42 0.46 -16.01
CA VAL A 55 8.76 -0.01 -15.63
C VAL A 55 9.82 0.71 -16.45
N ILE A 56 10.88 1.13 -15.78
CA ILE A 56 12.08 1.71 -16.37
C ILE A 56 13.26 0.80 -16.05
N ASP A 57 13.94 0.28 -17.08
CA ASP A 57 15.16 -0.52 -16.88
C ASP A 57 16.40 0.33 -17.15
N MET A 58 17.22 0.52 -16.10
CA MET A 58 18.50 1.20 -16.16
C MET A 58 19.61 0.22 -15.76
N LYS A 59 20.29 -0.35 -16.75
CA LYS A 59 21.44 -1.25 -16.56
C LYS A 59 21.15 -2.42 -15.59
N GLY A 60 19.95 -3.01 -15.65
CA GLY A 60 19.54 -4.13 -14.80
C GLY A 60 18.86 -3.72 -13.48
N GLN A 61 18.83 -2.42 -13.16
CA GLN A 61 18.00 -1.90 -12.09
C GLN A 61 16.65 -1.45 -12.66
N LYS A 62 15.57 -2.09 -12.19
CA LYS A 62 14.21 -1.74 -12.59
C LYS A 62 13.60 -0.77 -11.60
N THR A 63 13.08 0.34 -12.09
CA THR A 63 12.25 1.28 -11.33
C THR A 63 10.81 1.12 -11.79
N TYR A 64 9.89 0.96 -10.85
CA TYR A 64 8.46 0.87 -11.13
C TYR A 64 7.77 2.14 -10.67
N THR A 65 6.97 2.74 -11.53
CA THR A 65 6.06 3.84 -11.19
C THR A 65 4.65 3.29 -11.22
N VAL A 66 3.96 3.38 -10.08
CA VAL A 66 2.60 2.87 -9.90
C VAL A 66 1.68 4.07 -9.67
N ALA A 67 0.60 4.16 -10.44
CA ALA A 67 -0.43 5.18 -10.30
C ALA A 67 -1.82 4.51 -10.25
N GLY A 68 -2.68 4.97 -9.35
CA GLY A 68 -4.02 4.45 -9.15
C GLY A 68 -4.57 4.79 -7.76
N GLU A 69 -5.76 4.28 -7.47
CA GLU A 69 -6.35 4.36 -6.13
C GLU A 69 -5.80 3.23 -5.25
N ALA A 70 -5.52 3.56 -3.98
CA ALA A 70 -5.04 2.61 -3.00
C ALA A 70 -6.03 2.51 -1.83
N VAL A 71 -6.30 1.28 -1.40
CA VAL A 71 -7.08 0.98 -0.19
C VAL A 71 -6.12 0.41 0.84
N GLU A 72 -6.17 0.96 2.06
CA GLU A 72 -5.40 0.45 3.18
C GLU A 72 -6.14 -0.72 3.83
N GLU A 73 -5.56 -1.91 3.74
CA GLU A 73 -5.94 -3.06 4.54
C GLU A 73 -5.16 -3.02 5.85
N LYS A 74 -5.84 -2.63 6.94
CA LYS A 74 -5.27 -2.75 8.30
C LYS A 74 -4.81 -4.19 8.53
N LYS A 75 -3.68 -4.34 9.24
CA LYS A 75 -3.10 -5.62 9.63
C LYS A 75 -4.22 -6.57 10.09
N GLY A 76 -4.33 -7.73 9.45
CA GLY A 76 -5.27 -8.76 9.87
C GLY A 76 -5.02 -9.10 11.34
N ILE A 77 -6.10 -9.29 12.09
CA ILE A 77 -6.03 -9.57 13.54
C ILE A 77 -5.28 -10.90 13.72
N PRO A 78 -4.21 -10.94 14.53
CA PRO A 78 -3.44 -12.16 14.74
C PRO A 78 -4.34 -13.31 15.18
N GLU A 79 -4.15 -14.50 14.60
CA GLU A 79 -4.97 -15.67 14.99
C GLU A 79 -4.82 -16.02 16.47
N GLU A 80 -3.69 -15.68 17.08
CA GLU A 80 -3.44 -15.88 18.51
C GLU A 80 -4.37 -15.01 19.36
N ASP A 81 -4.51 -13.73 19.02
CA ASP A 81 -5.41 -12.79 19.68
C ASP A 81 -6.87 -13.24 19.54
N ILE A 82 -7.26 -13.70 18.35
CA ILE A 82 -8.59 -14.27 18.11
C ILE A 82 -8.82 -15.48 19.03
N LYS A 83 -7.83 -16.39 19.16
CA LYS A 83 -7.93 -17.56 20.05
C LYS A 83 -8.01 -17.15 21.52
N MET A 84 -7.26 -16.12 21.95
CA MET A 84 -7.35 -15.62 23.32
C MET A 84 -8.75 -15.08 23.63
N VAL A 85 -9.31 -14.27 22.75
CA VAL A 85 -10.68 -13.73 22.91
C VAL A 85 -11.72 -14.85 22.88
N MET A 86 -11.60 -15.81 21.95
CA MET A 86 -12.49 -16.98 21.90
C MET A 86 -12.49 -17.76 23.22
N GLY A 87 -11.29 -18.03 23.77
CA GLY A 87 -11.15 -18.80 25.00
C GLY A 87 -11.61 -18.05 26.25
N GLN A 88 -11.31 -16.75 26.34
CA GLN A 88 -11.65 -15.94 27.52
C GLN A 88 -13.12 -15.50 27.55
N ALA A 89 -13.70 -15.20 26.39
CA ALA A 89 -15.10 -14.75 26.27
C ALA A 89 -16.07 -15.89 25.90
N GLU A 90 -15.57 -17.12 25.70
CA GLU A 90 -16.36 -18.31 25.33
C GLU A 90 -17.22 -18.11 24.06
N VAL A 91 -16.64 -17.45 23.05
CA VAL A 91 -17.32 -17.17 21.78
C VAL A 91 -16.69 -17.88 20.58
N ASP A 92 -17.44 -17.95 19.48
CA ASP A 92 -16.92 -18.45 18.20
C ASP A 92 -15.91 -17.46 17.56
N LYS A 93 -15.14 -17.97 16.59
CA LYS A 93 -14.11 -17.20 15.86
C LYS A 93 -14.68 -15.92 15.25
N LYS A 94 -15.88 -15.99 14.70
CA LYS A 94 -16.49 -14.87 13.97
C LYS A 94 -16.84 -13.73 14.92
N LYS A 95 -17.35 -14.04 16.12
CA LYS A 95 -17.61 -13.05 17.17
C LYS A 95 -16.33 -12.46 17.75
N ALA A 96 -15.32 -13.29 18.03
CA ALA A 96 -14.02 -12.82 18.52
C ALA A 96 -13.35 -11.87 17.53
N GLU A 97 -13.31 -12.24 16.25
CA GLU A 97 -12.72 -11.42 15.18
C GLU A 97 -13.50 -10.10 15.00
N ALA A 98 -14.83 -10.13 15.06
CA ALA A 98 -15.64 -8.91 14.98
C ALA A 98 -15.39 -7.97 16.18
N ALA A 99 -15.29 -8.50 17.40
CA ALA A 99 -15.03 -7.72 18.61
C ALA A 99 -13.63 -7.09 18.57
N LEU A 100 -12.60 -7.86 18.19
CA LEU A 100 -11.25 -7.34 18.02
C LEU A 100 -11.19 -6.28 16.90
N LYS A 101 -11.93 -6.47 15.80
CA LYS A 101 -11.97 -5.48 14.71
C LYS A 101 -12.63 -4.18 15.16
N LYS A 102 -13.68 -4.27 15.98
CA LYS A 102 -14.40 -3.12 16.52
C LYS A 102 -13.55 -2.34 17.52
N ASN A 103 -12.73 -3.04 18.30
CA ASN A 103 -11.86 -2.47 19.33
C ASN A 103 -10.42 -2.26 18.83
N GLU A 104 -10.22 -2.13 17.51
CA GLU A 104 -8.92 -1.87 16.87
C GLU A 104 -7.77 -2.80 17.30
N GLY A 105 -8.09 -4.05 17.66
CA GLY A 105 -7.13 -5.06 18.11
C GLY A 105 -6.89 -5.09 19.62
N ASP A 106 -7.59 -4.28 20.43
CA ASP A 106 -7.51 -4.36 21.89
C ASP A 106 -8.21 -5.62 22.41
N ILE A 107 -7.41 -6.57 22.88
CA ILE A 107 -7.86 -7.86 23.39
C ILE A 107 -8.70 -7.70 24.66
N ALA A 108 -8.29 -6.81 25.57
CA ALA A 108 -8.96 -6.64 26.86
C ALA A 108 -10.34 -6.02 26.66
N GLU A 109 -10.40 -4.93 25.89
CA GLU A 109 -11.67 -4.25 25.58
C GLU A 109 -12.61 -5.17 24.81
N ALA A 110 -12.10 -5.96 23.86
CA ALA A 110 -12.90 -6.93 23.13
C ALA A 110 -13.48 -8.04 24.03
N ILE A 111 -12.72 -8.50 25.05
CA ILE A 111 -13.22 -9.48 26.02
C ILE A 111 -14.29 -8.88 26.92
N LEU A 112 -14.07 -7.66 27.44
CA LEU A 112 -15.03 -6.96 28.30
C LEU A 112 -16.35 -6.74 27.56
N GLU A 113 -16.29 -6.22 26.32
CA GLU A 113 -17.47 -6.04 25.47
C GLU A 113 -18.25 -7.36 25.28
N LEU A 114 -17.55 -8.46 24.98
CA LEU A 114 -18.19 -9.74 24.72
C LEU A 114 -18.79 -10.38 25.98
N LYS A 115 -18.22 -10.10 27.16
CA LYS A 115 -18.76 -10.52 28.46
C LYS A 115 -19.88 -9.62 28.95
N GLY A 116 -20.04 -8.43 28.37
CA GLY A 116 -21.00 -7.42 28.80
C GLY A 116 -20.58 -6.70 30.08
N GLU A 117 -19.27 -6.55 30.29
CA GLU A 117 -18.65 -5.82 31.41
C GLU A 117 -18.10 -4.45 30.99
#